data_AF-A0A1V5S1Q0-F1
#
_entry.id   AF-A0A1V5S1Q0-F1
#
_cell.length_a   1.000
_cell.length_b   1.000
_cell.length_c   1.000
_cell.angle_alpha   90.00
_cell.angle_beta   90.00
_cell.angle_gamma   90.00
#
_symmetry.space_group_name_H-M   'P 1'
#
loop_
_entity.id
_entity.type
_entity.pdbx_description
1 polymer ?
#
loop_
_entity_poly.entity_id
_entity_poly.type
_entity_poly.pdbx_seq_one_letter_code
_entity_poly.pdbx_strand_id
1 'polypeptide(L)' 'MKIFESAGFKTKEIIIKEQHNCKATGYWKTNSVKYNFLLIAHEYLFIFKKM' A
#
# COMPACT_ATOMS: atom_id res chain seq x y z
N MET A 1 -5.55 -9.17 5.23
CA MET A 1 -5.16 -10.20 4.25
C MET A 1 -5.81 -11.53 4.67
N LYS A 2 -7.15 -11.60 4.70
CA LYS A 2 -7.91 -12.68 5.36
C LYS A 2 -7.60 -14.07 4.78
N ILE A 3 -7.26 -14.16 3.49
CA ILE A 3 -6.87 -15.41 2.85
C ILE A 3 -5.63 -16.07 3.52
N PHE A 4 -4.68 -15.27 4.01
CA PHE A 4 -3.50 -15.76 4.73
C PHE A 4 -3.85 -16.19 6.16
N GLU A 5 -4.75 -15.45 6.81
CA GLU A 5 -5.28 -15.81 8.14
C GLU A 5 -6.02 -17.15 8.09
N SER A 6 -6.88 -17.35 7.09
CA SER A 6 -7.57 -18.62 6.86
C SER A 6 -6.62 -19.78 6.55
N ALA A 7 -5.42 -19.50 6.05
CA ALA A 7 -4.36 -20.49 5.83
C ALA A 7 -3.48 -20.74 7.08
N GLY A 8 -3.84 -20.18 8.25
CA GLY A 8 -3.12 -20.38 9.52
C GLY A 8 -1.95 -19.42 9.76
N PHE A 9 -1.81 -18.37 8.96
CA PHE A 9 -0.83 -17.32 9.21
C PHE A 9 -1.41 -16.22 10.10
N LYS A 10 -0.59 -15.61 10.95
CA LYS A 10 -0.93 -14.37 11.66
C LYS A 10 -0.08 -13.22 11.17
N THR A 11 -0.70 -12.05 11.01
CA THR A 11 0.04 -10.81 10.73
C THR A 11 0.94 -10.51 11.93
N LYS A 12 2.25 -10.44 11.69
CA LYS A 12 3.25 -10.10 12.69
C LYS A 12 3.58 -8.61 12.64
N GLU A 13 3.74 -8.07 11.44
CA GLU A 13 4.17 -6.69 11.20
C GLU A 13 3.72 -6.23 9.82
N ILE A 14 3.56 -4.92 9.65
CA ILE A 14 3.37 -4.27 8.35
C ILE A 14 4.45 -3.21 8.21
N ILE A 15 5.29 -3.36 7.19
CA ILE A 15 6.32 -2.38 6.84
C ILE A 15 5.76 -1.47 5.76
N ILE A 16 5.83 -0.16 6.00
CA ILE A 16 5.41 0.86 5.03
C ILE A 16 6.68 1.48 4.44
N LYS A 17 6.87 1.33 3.13
CA LYS A 17 7.97 1.95 2.39
C LYS A 17 7.45 3.16 1.63
N GLU A 18 8.06 4.32 1.86
CA GLU A 18 7.87 5.49 1.00
C GLU A 18 8.64 5.30 -0.32
N GLN A 19 8.00 5.58 -1.44
CA GLN A 19 8.58 5.46 -2.77
C GLN A 19 9.10 6.82 -3.24
N HIS A 20 10.39 7.09 -2.99
CA HIS A 20 11.01 8.38 -3.28
C HIS A 20 11.18 8.69 -4.78
N ASN A 21 11.12 7.67 -5.65
CA ASN A 21 11.24 7.82 -7.11
C ASN A 21 9.91 7.65 -7.86
N CYS A 22 8.77 7.78 -7.17
CA CYS A 22 7.45 7.74 -7.80
C CYS A 22 7.17 9.03 -8.58
N LYS A 23 6.66 8.90 -9.81
CA LYS A 23 6.20 10.03 -10.63
C LYS A 23 4.79 9.79 -11.11
N ALA A 24 3.89 10.74 -10.84
CA ALA A 24 2.53 10.71 -11.38
C ALA A 24 2.48 11.41 -12.75
N THR A 25 1.65 10.90 -13.65
CA THR A 25 1.37 11.60 -14.92
C THR A 25 0.53 12.86 -14.65
N GLY A 26 0.57 13.83 -15.57
CA GLY A 26 -0.20 15.07 -15.43
C GLY A 26 -1.70 14.82 -15.24
N TYR A 27 -2.25 13.83 -15.93
CA TYR A 27 -3.65 13.41 -15.80
C TYR A 27 -4.04 13.11 -14.34
N TRP A 28 -3.25 12.28 -13.64
CA TRP A 28 -3.55 11.89 -12.26
C TRP A 28 -3.30 13.03 -11.27
N LYS A 29 -2.28 13.86 -11.50
CA LYS A 29 -2.00 15.03 -10.66
C LYS A 29 -3.12 16.07 -10.74
N THR A 30 -3.70 16.29 -11.93
CA THR A 30 -4.84 17.20 -12.09
C THR A 30 -6.10 16.63 -11.44
N ASN A 31 -6.38 15.35 -11.66
CA ASN A 31 -7.57 14.70 -11.11
C ASN A 31 -7.52 14.57 -9.58
N SER A 32 -6.35 14.35 -8.98
CA SER A 32 -6.20 14.24 -7.52
C SER A 32 -6.62 15.52 -6.81
N VAL A 33 -6.29 16.69 -7.37
CA VAL A 33 -6.73 17.98 -6.85
C VAL A 33 -8.22 18.21 -7.14
N LYS A 34 -8.66 17.96 -8.38
CA LYS A 34 -10.07 18.18 -8.81
C LYS A 34 -11.08 17.39 -8.00
N TYR A 35 -10.76 16.13 -7.70
CA TYR A 35 -11.66 15.19 -7.02
C TYR A 35 -11.24 14.91 -5.57
N ASN A 36 -10.26 15.65 -5.06
CA ASN A 36 -9.79 15.59 -3.68
C ASN A 36 -9.43 14.17 -3.18
N PHE A 37 -8.48 13.52 -3.87
CA PHE A 37 -7.91 12.25 -3.44
C PHE A 37 -6.38 12.28 -3.44
N LEU A 38 -5.77 11.35 -2.70
CA LEU A 38 -4.32 11.22 -2.59
C LEU A 38 -3.77 10.27 -3.66
N LEU A 39 -2.55 10.58 -4.13
CA LEU A 39 -1.80 9.70 -5.03
C LEU A 39 -1.03 8.65 -4.22
N ILE A 40 -0.79 7.50 -4.84
CA ILE A 40 -0.05 6.40 -4.21
C ILE A 40 1.45 6.76 -4.20
N ALA A 41 2.03 6.73 -3.00
CA ALA A 41 3.47 6.94 -2.78
C ALA A 41 4.07 5.90 -1.83
N HIS A 42 3.30 4.90 -1.39
CA HIS A 42 3.73 3.94 -0.38
C HIS A 42 3.49 2.50 -0.85
N GLU A 43 4.44 1.64 -0.54
CA GLU A 43 4.34 0.18 -0.69
C GLU A 43 4.17 -0.45 0.70
N TYR A 44 3.25 -1.40 0.81
CA TYR A 44 2.97 -2.12 2.05
C TYR A 44 3.49 -3.54 1.94
N LEU A 45 4.42 -3.90 2.82
CA LEU A 45 4.94 -5.26 2.95
C LEU A 45 4.38 -5.89 4.23
N PHE A 46 3.60 -6.94 4.06
CA PHE A 46 3.01 -7.68 5.18
C PHE A 46 3.95 -8.81 5.59
N ILE A 47 4.33 -8.85 6.86
CA ILE A 47 5.12 -9.92 7.44
C ILE A 47 4.18 -10.85 8.21
N PHE A 48 4.14 -12.12 7.79
CA PHE A 48 3.31 -13.14 8.40
C PHE A 48 4.16 -14.16 9.17
N LYS A 49 3.60 -14.67 10.27
CA LYS A 49 4.14 -15.81 11.01
C LYS A 49 3.11 -16.95 10.96
N LYS A 50 3.53 -18.13 10.50
CA LYS A 50 2.71 -19.34 10.61
C LYS A 50 2.72 -19.80 12.08
N MET A 51 1.53 -20.05 12.61
CA MET A 51 1.35 -20.63 13.94
C MET A 51 1.60 -22.13 13.92
#